data_AF-A0A1J0TT98-F1
#
_entry.id   AF-A0A1J0TT98-F1
#
_cell.length_a   1.000
_cell.length_b   1.000
_cell.length_c   1.000
_cell.angle_alpha   90.00
_cell.angle_beta   90.00
_cell.angle_gamma   90.00
#
_symmetry.space_group_name_H-M   'P 1'
#
loop_
_entity.id
_entity.type
_entity.pdbx_description
1 polymer ?
#
loop_
_entity_poly.entity_id
_entity_poly.type
_entity_poly.pdbx_seq_one_letter_code
_entity_poly.pdbx_strand_id
1 'polypeptide(L)'
;MRLPLQSTCDQSDPRTAHQWLFVDLPFAENQPYTPDVRLLPDWSQRVNDAGYRHVDQIRALANEDGFIHVDQLPEQRKRYRPPHRGQQHYLNTGVWVDMNAEDPEPVMIPDMERHTPHEQAVVAEQLYHTGVIKRQEPQPDKATVGKARPVFNPSDYSPSMVNGYLMGVDDTERRRVLAAEMTGKKRQQILRNPLWKGL
;
A
#
# COMPACT_ATOMS: atom_id res chain seq x y z
N MET A 1 -0.76 -45.69 -18.40
CA MET A 1 -1.90 -44.80 -18.10
C MET A 1 -2.49 -44.35 -19.42
N ARG A 2 -3.83 -44.38 -19.58
CA ARG A 2 -4.50 -44.01 -20.85
C ARG A 2 -4.82 -42.52 -20.82
N LEU A 3 -4.63 -41.83 -21.95
CA LEU A 3 -5.03 -40.43 -22.11
C LEU A 3 -6.55 -40.31 -21.97
N PRO A 4 -7.09 -39.45 -21.08
CA PRO A 4 -8.53 -39.26 -20.97
C PRO A 4 -9.02 -38.47 -22.18
N LEU A 5 -9.71 -39.16 -23.08
CA LEU A 5 -10.45 -38.57 -24.18
C LEU A 5 -11.92 -38.48 -23.79
N GLN A 6 -12.65 -37.52 -24.36
CA GLN A 6 -14.09 -37.36 -24.13
C GLN A 6 -14.87 -38.67 -24.32
N SER A 7 -14.58 -39.41 -25.40
CA SER A 7 -15.21 -40.69 -25.72
C SER A 7 -14.85 -41.84 -24.76
N THR A 8 -13.82 -41.67 -23.94
CA THR A 8 -13.34 -42.68 -22.99
C THR A 8 -13.67 -42.35 -21.54
N CYS A 9 -14.00 -41.09 -21.25
CA CYS A 9 -14.41 -40.67 -19.92
C CYS A 9 -15.89 -41.00 -19.71
N ASP A 10 -16.19 -41.70 -18.61
CA ASP A 10 -17.58 -41.90 -18.18
C ASP A 10 -18.18 -40.54 -17.79
N GLN A 11 -19.21 -40.14 -18.55
CA GLN A 11 -19.90 -38.86 -18.38
C GLN A 11 -20.91 -38.88 -17.22
N SER A 12 -21.20 -40.06 -16.65
CA SER A 12 -22.08 -40.22 -15.49
C SER A 12 -21.34 -40.11 -14.15
N ASP A 13 -20.03 -40.39 -14.13
CA ASP A 13 -19.19 -40.20 -12.95
C ASP A 13 -18.56 -38.79 -12.93
N PRO A 14 -18.92 -37.92 -11.97
CA PRO A 14 -18.36 -36.56 -11.89
C PRO A 14 -16.84 -36.53 -11.70
N ARG A 15 -16.23 -37.61 -11.17
CA ARG A 15 -14.78 -37.71 -11.03
C ARG A 15 -14.08 -37.99 -12.35
N THR A 16 -14.77 -38.48 -13.39
CA THR A 16 -14.17 -38.77 -14.70
C THR A 16 -14.69 -37.91 -15.84
N ALA A 17 -15.94 -37.43 -15.75
CA ALA A 17 -16.66 -36.77 -16.83
C ALA A 17 -15.88 -35.64 -17.53
N HIS A 18 -15.11 -34.87 -16.76
CA HIS A 18 -14.42 -33.66 -17.23
C HIS A 18 -12.89 -33.79 -17.30
N GLN A 19 -12.31 -34.96 -17.02
CA GLN A 19 -10.84 -35.11 -17.02
C GLN A 19 -10.18 -34.74 -18.35
N TRP A 20 -10.87 -35.00 -19.46
CA TRP A 20 -10.39 -34.71 -20.81
C TRP A 20 -10.20 -33.21 -21.07
N LEU A 21 -10.88 -32.32 -20.32
CA LEU A 21 -10.72 -30.87 -20.43
C LEU A 21 -9.35 -30.39 -19.98
N PHE A 22 -8.65 -31.18 -19.16
CA PHE A 22 -7.37 -30.80 -18.56
C PHE A 22 -6.16 -31.39 -19.30
N VAL A 23 -6.38 -32.05 -20.45
CA VAL A 23 -5.31 -32.53 -21.30
C VAL A 23 -4.85 -31.39 -22.21
N ASP A 24 -3.54 -31.18 -22.29
CA ASP A 24 -2.94 -30.23 -23.22
C ASP A 24 -3.38 -28.76 -23.00
N LEU A 25 -3.52 -28.33 -21.73
CA LEU A 25 -3.92 -26.95 -21.40
C LEU A 25 -2.88 -25.94 -21.87
N PRO A 26 -3.29 -24.76 -22.35
CA PRO A 26 -2.35 -23.68 -22.65
C PRO A 26 -1.68 -23.19 -21.36
N PHE A 27 -0.35 -23.07 -21.35
CA PHE A 27 0.41 -22.57 -20.20
C PHE A 27 1.32 -21.39 -20.55
N ALA A 28 2.36 -21.61 -21.36
CA ALA A 28 3.31 -20.56 -21.75
C ALA A 28 3.76 -20.75 -23.19
N GLU A 29 3.65 -19.69 -24.00
CA GLU A 29 4.01 -19.64 -25.43
C GLU A 29 3.53 -20.87 -26.23
N ASN A 30 4.38 -21.89 -26.35
CA ASN A 30 4.12 -23.13 -27.11
C ASN A 30 4.24 -24.39 -26.25
N GLN A 31 4.25 -24.26 -24.92
CA GLN A 31 4.32 -25.38 -24.00
C GLN A 31 2.91 -25.67 -23.45
N PRO A 32 2.35 -26.85 -23.75
CA PRO A 32 1.15 -27.30 -23.09
C PRO A 32 1.45 -27.81 -21.69
N TYR A 33 0.43 -27.73 -20.84
CA TYR A 33 0.44 -28.24 -19.49
C TYR A 33 -0.66 -29.28 -19.32
N THR A 34 -0.27 -30.47 -18.89
CA THR A 34 -1.23 -31.48 -18.41
C THR A 34 -0.97 -31.66 -16.91
N PRO A 35 -1.96 -31.43 -16.04
CA PRO A 35 -1.81 -31.64 -14.61
C PRO A 35 -1.44 -33.10 -14.26
N ASP A 36 -0.91 -33.30 -13.06
CA ASP A 36 -0.68 -34.65 -12.54
C ASP A 36 -2.00 -35.44 -12.52
N VAL A 37 -1.94 -36.68 -13.01
CA VAL A 37 -3.04 -37.63 -13.14
C VAL A 37 -3.81 -37.88 -11.84
N ARG A 38 -3.16 -37.71 -10.68
CA ARG A 38 -3.79 -37.84 -9.36
C ARG A 38 -4.73 -36.68 -9.03
N LEU A 39 -4.54 -35.52 -9.67
CA LEU A 39 -5.38 -34.33 -9.47
C LEU A 39 -6.62 -34.32 -10.35
N LEU A 40 -6.57 -34.99 -11.51
CA LEU A 40 -7.65 -34.98 -12.50
C LEU A 40 -9.01 -35.39 -11.92
N PRO A 41 -9.13 -36.41 -11.05
CA PRO A 41 -10.42 -36.79 -10.47
C PRO A 41 -11.06 -35.67 -9.63
N ASP A 42 -10.25 -35.00 -8.81
CA ASP A 42 -10.76 -33.96 -7.90
C ASP A 42 -11.04 -32.65 -8.65
N TRP A 43 -10.28 -32.37 -9.71
CA TRP A 43 -10.55 -31.25 -10.61
C TRP A 43 -11.81 -31.47 -11.44
N SER A 44 -12.01 -32.70 -11.95
CA SER A 44 -13.26 -33.07 -12.63
C SER A 44 -14.46 -32.93 -11.70
N GLN A 45 -14.35 -33.47 -10.48
CA GLN A 45 -15.38 -33.31 -9.46
C GLN A 45 -15.66 -31.82 -9.18
N ARG A 46 -14.62 -30.98 -9.10
CA ARG A 46 -14.75 -29.53 -8.87
C ARG A 46 -15.54 -28.84 -9.96
N VAL A 47 -15.25 -29.13 -11.23
CA VAL A 47 -15.99 -28.58 -12.37
C VAL A 47 -17.46 -28.98 -12.30
N ASN A 48 -17.73 -30.25 -11.99
CA ASN A 48 -19.10 -30.73 -11.83
C ASN A 48 -19.82 -30.07 -10.63
N ASP A 49 -19.14 -29.91 -9.49
CA ASP A 49 -19.66 -29.25 -8.27
C ASP A 49 -19.95 -27.76 -8.50
N ALA A 50 -19.18 -27.11 -9.38
CA ALA A 50 -19.40 -25.73 -9.80
C ALA A 50 -20.56 -25.56 -10.80
N GLY A 51 -21.25 -26.65 -11.16
CA GLY A 51 -22.45 -26.62 -12.01
C GLY A 51 -22.17 -26.72 -13.51
N TYR A 52 -20.91 -26.89 -13.93
CA TYR A 52 -20.59 -27.03 -15.35
C TYR A 52 -21.05 -28.39 -15.87
N ARG A 53 -21.66 -28.39 -17.05
CA ARG A 53 -22.10 -29.60 -17.77
C ARG A 53 -21.68 -29.50 -19.23
N HIS A 54 -21.33 -30.65 -19.81
CA HIS A 54 -21.08 -30.74 -21.24
C HIS A 54 -22.40 -30.59 -22.01
N VAL A 55 -22.35 -30.01 -23.22
CA VAL A 55 -23.54 -29.76 -24.04
C VAL A 55 -24.35 -31.04 -24.30
N ASP A 56 -23.71 -32.19 -24.46
CA ASP A 56 -24.41 -33.45 -24.68
C ASP A 56 -25.16 -33.96 -23.45
N GLN A 57 -24.65 -33.67 -22.24
CA GLN A 57 -25.38 -33.97 -21.00
C GLN A 57 -26.65 -33.12 -20.90
N ILE A 58 -26.58 -31.87 -21.36
CA ILE A 58 -27.73 -30.96 -21.40
C ILE A 58 -28.72 -31.39 -22.49
N ARG A 59 -28.25 -31.74 -23.69
CA ARG A 59 -29.10 -32.25 -24.78
C ARG A 59 -29.85 -33.53 -24.40
N ALA A 60 -29.24 -34.40 -23.59
CA ALA A 60 -29.89 -35.62 -23.10
C ALA A 60 -31.10 -35.34 -22.18
N LEU A 61 -31.25 -34.12 -21.65
CA LEU A 61 -32.40 -33.70 -20.86
C LEU A 61 -33.52 -33.12 -21.72
N ALA A 62 -33.27 -32.85 -23.00
CA ALA A 62 -34.25 -32.24 -23.88
C ALA A 62 -35.38 -33.21 -24.22
N ASN A 63 -36.60 -32.71 -24.29
CA ASN A 63 -37.75 -33.46 -24.80
C ASN A 63 -37.69 -33.60 -26.34
N GLU A 64 -38.70 -34.23 -26.93
CA GLU A 64 -38.79 -34.47 -28.38
C GLU A 64 -38.74 -33.18 -29.23
N ASP A 65 -39.20 -32.06 -28.67
CA ASP A 65 -39.21 -30.75 -29.30
C ASP A 65 -37.91 -29.94 -29.04
N GLY A 66 -36.96 -30.50 -28.28
CA GLY A 66 -35.70 -29.84 -27.95
C GLY A 66 -35.76 -28.86 -26.77
N PHE A 67 -36.85 -28.82 -26.02
CA PHE A 67 -36.99 -28.00 -24.82
C PHE A 67 -36.45 -28.73 -23.58
N ILE A 68 -35.82 -27.96 -22.68
CA ILE A 68 -35.35 -28.42 -21.37
C ILE A 68 -36.04 -27.58 -20.31
N HIS A 69 -36.67 -28.24 -19.34
CA HIS A 69 -37.25 -27.51 -18.22
C HIS A 69 -36.14 -27.09 -17.24
N VAL A 70 -36.20 -25.88 -16.70
CA VAL A 70 -35.15 -25.34 -15.81
C VAL A 70 -34.93 -26.23 -14.59
N ASP A 71 -36.00 -26.79 -14.03
CA ASP A 71 -35.94 -27.71 -12.87
C ASP A 71 -35.21 -29.03 -13.15
N GLN A 72 -34.95 -29.37 -14.41
CA GLN A 72 -34.15 -30.55 -14.79
C GLN A 72 -32.65 -30.23 -14.84
N LEU A 73 -32.29 -28.94 -14.85
CA LEU A 73 -30.90 -28.54 -14.92
C LEU A 73 -30.19 -28.86 -13.60
N PRO A 74 -29.00 -29.48 -13.65
CA PRO A 74 -28.23 -29.74 -12.45
C PRO A 74 -27.84 -28.45 -11.72
N GLU A 75 -28.05 -28.42 -10.41
CA GLU A 75 -27.69 -27.26 -9.59
C GLU A 75 -26.20 -27.22 -9.24
N GLN A 76 -25.67 -26.00 -9.11
CA GLN A 76 -24.34 -25.75 -8.56
C GLN A 76 -24.34 -26.06 -7.06
N ARG A 77 -23.41 -26.90 -6.61
CA ARG A 77 -23.32 -27.36 -5.21
C ARG A 77 -22.32 -26.57 -4.39
N LYS A 78 -21.27 -26.02 -5.03
CA LYS A 78 -20.19 -25.30 -4.35
C LYS A 78 -19.93 -23.94 -4.98
N ARG A 79 -19.60 -22.96 -4.12
CA ARG A 79 -19.10 -21.64 -4.52
C ARG A 79 -17.68 -21.40 -4.01
N TYR A 80 -16.95 -20.56 -4.73
CA TYR A 80 -15.67 -20.06 -4.27
C TYR A 80 -15.88 -18.94 -3.26
N ARG A 81 -15.28 -19.06 -2.09
CA ARG A 81 -15.25 -18.03 -1.06
C ARG A 81 -13.82 -17.46 -0.99
N PRO A 82 -13.62 -16.17 -1.29
CA PRO A 82 -12.30 -15.55 -1.24
C PRO A 82 -11.70 -15.63 0.18
N PRO A 83 -10.37 -15.47 0.32
CA PRO A 83 -9.74 -15.49 1.62
C PRO A 83 -10.32 -14.36 2.51
N HIS A 84 -10.69 -14.72 3.74
CA HIS A 84 -11.28 -13.81 4.72
C HIS A 84 -10.30 -12.73 5.23
N ARG A 85 -8.99 -12.93 5.06
CA ARG A 85 -7.91 -12.05 5.53
C ARG A 85 -6.79 -11.96 4.51
N GLY A 86 -6.01 -10.89 4.62
CA GLY A 86 -4.86 -10.64 3.76
C GLY A 86 -5.21 -9.85 2.50
N GLN A 87 -4.20 -9.65 1.64
CA GLN A 87 -4.36 -8.92 0.40
C GLN A 87 -5.20 -9.74 -0.60
N GLN A 88 -6.12 -9.09 -1.31
CA GLN A 88 -6.92 -9.75 -2.35
C GLN A 88 -6.12 -9.82 -3.66
N HIS A 89 -5.37 -10.90 -3.87
CA HIS A 89 -4.66 -11.19 -5.11
C HIS A 89 -4.67 -12.70 -5.41
N TYR A 90 -4.37 -13.08 -6.65
CA TYR A 90 -4.54 -14.44 -7.15
C TYR A 90 -3.70 -15.53 -6.43
N LEU A 91 -2.65 -15.15 -5.70
CA LEU A 91 -1.85 -16.10 -4.89
C LEU A 91 -2.38 -16.22 -3.45
N ASN A 92 -3.22 -15.30 -3.00
CA ASN A 92 -3.95 -15.46 -1.74
C ASN A 92 -5.22 -16.24 -2.03
N THR A 93 -5.11 -17.56 -1.97
CA THR A 93 -6.20 -18.46 -2.36
C THR A 93 -7.27 -18.57 -1.28
N GLY A 94 -8.51 -18.59 -1.72
CA GLY A 94 -9.68 -18.82 -0.89
C GLY A 94 -10.01 -20.30 -0.75
N VAL A 95 -11.22 -20.57 -0.29
CA VAL A 95 -11.74 -21.92 -0.09
C VAL A 95 -13.03 -22.09 -0.86
N TRP A 96 -13.27 -23.30 -1.35
CA TRP A 96 -14.57 -23.62 -1.89
C TRP A 96 -15.46 -24.23 -0.81
N VAL A 97 -16.68 -23.73 -0.72
CA VAL A 97 -17.66 -24.12 0.29
C VAL A 97 -18.96 -24.53 -0.39
N ASP A 98 -19.82 -25.22 0.35
CA ASP A 98 -21.17 -25.53 -0.12
C ASP A 98 -21.96 -24.24 -0.37
N MET A 99 -22.94 -24.28 -1.28
CA MET A 99 -23.68 -23.07 -1.67
C MET A 99 -24.29 -22.34 -0.46
N ASN A 100 -24.83 -23.09 0.48
CA ASN A 100 -25.53 -22.56 1.65
C ASN A 100 -24.62 -22.33 2.87
N ALA A 101 -23.29 -22.49 2.71
CA ALA A 101 -22.37 -22.23 3.80
C ALA A 101 -22.41 -20.75 4.18
N GLU A 102 -22.51 -20.46 5.49
CA GLU A 102 -22.53 -19.10 6.02
C GLU A 102 -21.21 -18.36 5.70
N ASP A 103 -21.32 -17.07 5.37
CA ASP A 103 -20.15 -16.24 5.18
C ASP A 103 -19.53 -15.87 6.54
N PRO A 104 -18.20 -15.88 6.66
CA PRO A 104 -17.55 -15.49 7.90
C PRO A 104 -17.84 -14.02 8.21
N GLU A 105 -17.91 -13.68 9.49
CA GLU A 105 -18.07 -12.29 9.90
C GLU A 105 -16.96 -11.41 9.29
N PRO A 106 -17.32 -10.23 8.76
CA PRO A 106 -16.33 -9.30 8.23
C PRO A 106 -15.29 -8.95 9.30
N VAL A 107 -14.01 -9.07 8.94
CA VAL A 107 -12.93 -8.61 9.81
C VAL A 107 -12.91 -7.09 9.79
N MET A 108 -13.51 -6.48 10.80
CA MET A 108 -13.49 -5.03 10.97
C MET A 108 -12.16 -4.60 11.58
N ILE A 109 -11.57 -3.55 11.02
CA ILE A 109 -10.43 -2.88 11.66
C ILE A 109 -10.93 -2.28 12.97
N PRO A 110 -10.26 -2.52 14.11
CA PRO A 110 -10.65 -1.93 15.38
C PRO A 110 -10.72 -0.41 15.27
N ASP A 111 -11.82 0.17 15.75
CA ASP A 111 -11.98 1.62 15.84
C ASP A 111 -11.16 2.16 17.01
N MET A 112 -9.99 2.73 16.71
CA MET A 112 -9.06 3.23 17.73
C MET A 112 -9.64 4.39 18.54
N GLU A 113 -10.64 5.14 18.03
CA GLU A 113 -11.27 6.24 18.78
C GLU A 113 -12.12 5.74 19.95
N ARG A 114 -12.57 4.48 19.89
CA ARG A 114 -13.32 3.83 20.97
C ARG A 114 -12.44 3.22 22.06
N HIS A 115 -11.13 3.12 21.80
CA HIS A 115 -10.19 2.58 22.77
C HIS A 115 -9.84 3.64 23.81
N THR A 116 -9.71 3.21 25.06
CA THR A 116 -9.15 4.05 26.12
C THR A 116 -7.68 4.38 25.84
N PRO A 117 -7.14 5.47 26.41
CA PRO A 117 -5.72 5.81 26.23
C PRO A 117 -4.75 4.70 26.61
N HIS A 118 -5.08 3.88 27.62
CA HIS A 118 -4.26 2.75 28.03
C HIS A 118 -4.25 1.64 26.97
N GLU A 119 -5.41 1.29 26.41
CA GLU A 119 -5.50 0.29 25.34
C GLU A 119 -4.78 0.76 24.07
N GLN A 120 -4.91 2.04 23.72
CA GLN A 120 -4.16 2.63 22.60
C GLN A 120 -2.64 2.52 22.82
N ALA A 121 -2.16 2.74 24.06
CA ALA A 121 -0.75 2.58 24.39
C ALA A 121 -0.27 1.13 24.24
N VAL A 122 -1.08 0.14 24.65
CA VAL A 122 -0.78 -1.28 24.47
C VAL A 122 -0.69 -1.65 22.97
N VAL A 123 -1.64 -1.18 22.16
CA VAL A 123 -1.61 -1.38 20.70
C VAL A 123 -0.37 -0.73 20.08
N ALA A 124 -0.02 0.50 20.50
CA ALA A 124 1.18 1.18 20.03
C ALA A 124 2.46 0.40 20.37
N GLU A 125 2.59 -0.12 21.60
CA GLU A 125 3.72 -0.97 21.98
C GLU A 125 3.79 -2.25 21.14
N GLN A 126 2.66 -2.90 20.83
CA GLN A 126 2.63 -4.04 19.91
C GLN A 126 3.13 -3.65 18.50
N LEU A 127 2.75 -2.47 18.00
CA LEU A 127 3.19 -1.97 16.70
C LEU A 127 4.69 -1.62 16.68
N TYR A 128 5.25 -1.14 17.80
CA TYR A 128 6.69 -0.97 17.97
C TYR A 128 7.43 -2.32 18.00
N HIS A 129 6.93 -3.29 18.77
CA HIS A 129 7.53 -4.61 18.89
C HIS A 129 7.54 -5.39 17.57
N THR A 130 6.47 -5.26 16.77
CA THR A 130 6.38 -5.87 15.44
C THR A 130 7.18 -5.13 14.37
N GLY A 131 7.75 -3.96 14.70
CA GLY A 131 8.54 -3.15 13.78
C GLY A 131 7.72 -2.44 12.70
N VAL A 132 6.38 -2.46 12.79
CA VAL A 132 5.49 -1.71 11.89
C VAL A 132 5.72 -0.21 12.07
N ILE A 133 5.88 0.22 13.33
CA ILE A 133 6.28 1.58 13.68
C ILE A 133 7.70 1.52 14.21
N LYS A 134 8.60 2.35 13.66
CA LYS A 134 9.95 2.48 14.20
C LYS A 134 9.92 3.35 15.45
N ARG A 135 10.53 2.88 16.55
CA ARG A 135 10.78 3.74 17.71
C ARG A 135 11.82 4.78 17.28
N GLN A 136 11.51 6.07 17.48
CA GLN A 136 12.52 7.09 17.25
C GLN A 136 13.67 6.85 18.21
N GLU A 137 14.86 6.65 17.66
CA GLU A 137 16.07 6.67 18.45
C GLU A 137 16.25 8.09 19.00
N PRO A 138 16.61 8.23 20.29
CA PRO A 138 16.90 9.54 20.84
C PRO A 138 18.03 10.17 20.02
N GLN A 139 17.71 11.25 19.30
CA GLN A 139 18.76 12.01 18.63
C GLN A 139 19.53 12.78 19.70
N PRO A 140 20.86 12.82 19.65
CA PRO A 140 21.63 13.68 20.53
C PRO A 140 21.19 15.13 20.31
N ASP A 141 21.03 15.87 21.40
CA ASP A 141 20.68 17.29 21.35
C ASP A 141 21.67 18.03 20.46
N LYS A 142 21.19 18.54 19.32
CA LYS A 142 21.98 19.38 18.43
C LYS A 142 21.79 20.81 18.86
N ALA A 143 22.84 21.41 19.42
CA ALA A 143 22.89 22.86 19.60
C ALA A 143 22.89 23.53 18.22
N THR A 144 21.80 24.22 17.89
CA THR A 144 21.75 25.06 16.69
C THR A 144 22.51 26.33 16.99
N VAL A 145 23.74 26.46 16.48
CA VAL A 145 24.43 27.75 16.48
C VAL A 145 23.63 28.66 15.56
N GLY A 146 22.89 29.62 16.13
CA GLY A 146 22.16 30.61 15.34
C GLY A 146 23.13 31.22 14.34
N LYS A 147 22.81 31.12 13.04
CA LYS A 147 23.64 31.71 11.97
C LYS A 147 23.96 33.14 12.40
N ALA A 148 25.24 33.43 12.63
CA ALA A 148 25.70 34.77 12.94
C ALA A 148 25.09 35.70 11.89
N ARG A 149 24.31 36.70 12.32
CA ARG A 149 23.79 37.69 11.38
C ARG A 149 24.97 38.22 10.57
N PRO A 150 24.87 38.35 9.23
CA PRO A 150 25.97 38.85 8.43
C PRO A 150 26.42 40.19 9.00
N VAL A 151 27.70 40.27 9.35
CA VAL A 151 28.30 41.43 10.00
C VAL A 151 28.18 42.63 9.06
N PHE A 152 27.50 43.69 9.49
CA PHE A 152 27.30 44.88 8.65
C PHE A 152 28.64 45.58 8.38
N ASN A 153 29.06 45.67 7.14
CA ASN A 153 30.28 46.38 6.76
C ASN A 153 29.94 47.77 6.22
N PRO A 154 30.27 48.87 6.92
CA PRO A 154 29.87 50.20 6.48
C PRO A 154 30.49 50.59 5.13
N SER A 155 31.62 49.99 4.73
CA SER A 155 32.29 50.30 3.47
C SER A 155 31.46 49.96 2.22
N ASP A 156 30.52 49.03 2.35
CA ASP A 156 29.72 48.51 1.24
C ASP A 156 28.44 49.35 1.00
N TYR A 157 28.15 50.31 1.88
CA TYR A 157 26.92 51.10 1.86
C TYR A 157 27.18 52.61 1.76
N SER A 158 26.17 53.36 1.30
CA SER A 158 26.23 54.82 1.25
C SER A 158 26.16 55.44 2.65
N PRO A 159 26.64 56.69 2.87
CA PRO A 159 26.57 57.35 4.17
C PRO A 159 25.15 57.41 4.76
N SER A 160 24.14 57.61 3.90
CA SER A 160 22.74 57.64 4.30
C SER A 160 22.28 56.29 4.84
N MET A 161 22.62 55.19 4.14
CA MET A 161 22.30 53.82 4.57
C MET A 161 23.00 53.44 5.87
N VAL A 162 24.27 53.84 6.05
CA VAL A 162 25.00 53.60 7.30
C VAL A 162 24.36 54.37 8.44
N ASN A 163 23.99 55.65 8.26
CA ASN A 163 23.30 56.43 9.29
C ASN A 163 21.92 55.84 9.64
N GLY A 164 21.15 55.38 8.63
CA GLY A 164 19.88 54.68 8.83
C GLY A 164 20.05 53.39 9.63
N TYR A 165 21.08 52.61 9.33
CA TYR A 165 21.43 51.40 10.08
C TYR A 165 21.80 51.72 11.54
N LEU A 166 22.65 52.74 11.76
CA LEU A 166 23.11 53.12 13.10
C LEU A 166 21.98 53.60 14.03
N MET A 167 20.87 54.10 13.48
CA MET A 167 19.68 54.47 14.26
C MET A 167 18.91 53.27 14.82
N GLY A 168 19.01 52.09 14.19
CA GLY A 168 18.24 50.90 14.57
C GLY A 168 19.00 49.83 15.36
N VAL A 169 20.30 50.02 15.59
CA VAL A 169 21.16 49.04 16.28
C VAL A 169 21.51 49.45 17.70
N ASP A 170 21.90 48.48 18.51
CA ASP A 170 22.39 48.70 19.87
C ASP A 170 23.75 49.43 19.88
N ASP A 171 24.13 49.95 21.05
CA ASP A 171 25.35 50.74 21.23
C ASP A 171 26.64 49.94 20.95
N THR A 172 26.62 48.62 21.14
CA THR A 172 27.79 47.76 20.91
C THR A 172 28.07 47.64 19.41
N GLU A 173 27.03 47.35 18.64
CA GLU A 173 27.13 47.27 17.19
C GLU A 173 27.40 48.65 16.58
N ARG A 174 26.79 49.71 17.14
CA ARG A 174 27.05 51.08 16.72
C ARG A 174 28.51 51.46 16.91
N ARG A 175 29.12 51.16 18.06
CA ARG A 175 30.57 51.36 18.30
C ARG A 175 31.43 50.56 17.33
N ARG A 176 31.08 49.30 17.05
CA ARG A 176 31.81 48.45 16.10
C ARG A 176 31.81 49.07 14.69
N VAL A 177 30.65 49.49 14.21
CA VAL A 177 30.51 50.09 12.87
C VAL A 177 31.21 51.45 12.78
N LEU A 178 31.12 52.29 13.82
CA LEU A 178 31.86 53.55 13.88
C LEU A 178 33.38 53.31 13.92
N ALA A 179 33.86 52.32 14.67
CA ALA A 179 35.27 51.91 14.67
C ALA A 179 35.73 51.44 13.28
N ALA A 180 34.92 50.60 12.61
CA ALA A 180 35.21 50.16 11.25
C ALA A 180 35.26 51.33 10.26
N GLU A 181 34.37 52.32 10.41
CA GLU A 181 34.34 53.53 9.58
C GLU A 181 35.57 54.44 9.84
N MET A 182 36.03 54.54 11.10
CA MET A 182 37.25 55.26 11.48
C MET A 182 38.50 54.60 10.91
N THR A 183 38.54 53.27 10.80
CA THR A 183 39.67 52.55 10.18
C THR A 183 39.59 52.52 8.66
N GLY A 184 38.38 52.63 8.08
CA GLY A 184 38.11 52.50 6.65
C GLY A 184 38.07 53.84 5.91
N LYS A 185 36.93 54.11 5.26
CA LYS A 185 36.72 55.27 4.37
C LYS A 185 36.70 56.64 5.10
N LYS A 186 36.61 56.66 6.43
CA LYS A 186 36.67 57.88 7.26
C LYS A 186 35.71 58.98 6.84
N ARG A 187 34.47 58.61 6.46
CA ARG A 187 33.49 59.56 5.92
C ARG A 187 33.00 60.50 7.02
N GLN A 188 33.34 61.78 6.89
CA GLN A 188 33.05 62.80 7.90
C GLN A 188 31.55 62.99 8.16
N GLN A 189 30.70 62.72 7.16
CA GLN A 189 29.23 62.77 7.29
C GLN A 189 28.67 61.75 8.29
N ILE A 190 29.39 60.65 8.55
CA ILE A 190 28.99 59.62 9.52
C ILE A 190 29.66 59.93 10.88
N LEU A 191 30.97 60.23 10.86
CA LEU A 191 31.78 60.42 12.07
C LEU A 191 31.48 61.73 12.83
N ARG A 192 31.03 62.79 12.14
CA ARG A 192 30.69 64.07 12.78
C ARG A 192 29.21 64.21 13.14
N ASN A 193 28.43 63.14 13.00
CA ASN A 193 27.00 63.18 13.31
C ASN A 193 26.81 63.38 14.83
N PRO A 194 26.09 64.44 15.26
CA PRO A 194 25.91 64.75 16.68
C PRO A 194 25.20 63.64 17.47
N LEU A 195 24.41 62.79 16.79
CA LEU A 195 23.66 61.68 17.42
C LEU A 195 24.57 60.62 18.07
N TRP A 196 25.82 60.53 17.65
CA TRP A 196 26.77 59.53 18.16
C TRP A 196 27.89 60.14 19.01
N LYS A 197 27.81 61.44 19.30
CA LYS A 197 28.86 62.18 19.99
C LYS A 197 28.86 61.81 21.47
N GLY A 198 29.89 61.09 21.93
CA GLY A 198 30.04 60.65 23.32
C GLY A 198 29.78 59.16 23.58
N LEU A 199 29.57 58.36 22.52
CA LEU A 199 29.51 56.90 22.59
C LEU A 199 30.88 56.24 22.70
#